data_AF-A0A838VJE2-F1
#
_entry.id   AF-A0A838VJE2-F1
#
_cell.length_a   1.000
_cell.length_b   1.000
_cell.length_c   1.000
_cell.angle_alpha   90.00
_cell.angle_beta   90.00
_cell.angle_gamma   90.00
#
_symmetry.space_group_name_H-M   'P 1'
#
loop_
_entity.id
_entity.type
_entity.pdbx_description
1 polymer ?
#
loop_
_entity_poly.entity_id
_entity_poly.type
_entity_poly.pdbx_seq_one_letter_code
_entity_poly.pdbx_strand_id
1 'polypeptide(L)' 'MPTAFAILKRSALILNYGQSVWLDYIRRSLITSGELQRMVNNGEIWGVTSNPSIFQKAIAGSTE' A
#
# COMPACT_ATOMS: atom_id res chain seq x y z
N MET A 1 11.17 -15.76 -10.74
CA MET A 1 10.54 -14.72 -9.88
C MET A 1 9.45 -13.99 -10.66
N PRO A 2 8.17 -14.42 -10.67
CA PRO A 2 7.13 -13.79 -11.48
C PRO A 2 5.96 -13.18 -10.67
N THR A 3 6.21 -12.55 -9.51
CA THR A 3 5.12 -12.07 -8.64
C THR A 3 4.76 -10.59 -8.85
N ALA A 4 5.74 -9.71 -9.07
CA ALA A 4 5.48 -8.26 -9.20
C ALA A 4 4.73 -7.90 -10.50
N PHE A 5 5.01 -8.59 -11.60
CA PHE A 5 4.43 -8.27 -12.91
C PHE A 5 2.94 -8.65 -13.02
N ALA A 6 2.49 -9.65 -12.27
CA ALA A 6 1.09 -10.10 -12.28
C ALA A 6 0.17 -9.16 -11.47
N ILE A 7 0.68 -8.56 -10.39
CA ILE A 7 -0.09 -7.65 -9.54
C ILE A 7 -0.36 -6.34 -10.27
N LEU A 8 0.66 -5.79 -10.96
CA LEU A 8 0.53 -4.54 -11.73
C LEU A 8 -0.54 -4.65 -12.83
N LYS A 9 -0.64 -5.81 -13.50
CA LYS A 9 -1.70 -6.06 -14.49
C LYS A 9 -3.09 -6.06 -13.87
N ARG A 10 -3.27 -6.51 -12.63
CA ARG A 10 -4.58 -6.60 -11.98
C ARG A 10 -5.07 -5.25 -11.46
N SER A 11 -4.20 -4.43 -10.85
CA SER A 11 -4.59 -3.08 -10.43
C SER A 11 -4.97 -2.21 -11.62
N ALA A 12 -4.21 -2.29 -12.73
CA ALA A 12 -4.52 -1.60 -13.97
C ALA A 12 -5.90 -1.98 -14.56
N LEU A 13 -6.31 -3.25 -14.46
CA LEU A 13 -7.62 -3.69 -14.94
C LEU A 13 -8.78 -3.08 -14.13
N ILE A 14 -8.66 -3.00 -12.82
CA ILE A 14 -9.71 -2.45 -11.94
C ILE A 14 -9.86 -0.93 -12.17
N LEU A 15 -8.76 -0.23 -12.47
CA LEU A 15 -8.79 1.20 -12.82
C LEU A 15 -9.60 1.48 -14.10
N ASN A 16 -9.61 0.56 -15.07
CA ASN A 16 -10.43 0.71 -16.28
C ASN A 16 -11.94 0.68 -15.98
N TYR A 17 -12.35 0.13 -14.83
CA TYR A 17 -13.72 0.18 -14.34
C TYR A 17 -14.01 1.40 -13.43
N GLY A 18 -13.07 2.34 -13.34
CA GLY A 18 -13.19 3.53 -12.49
C GLY A 18 -12.99 3.27 -10.99
N GLN A 19 -12.44 2.10 -10.62
CA GLN A 19 -12.22 1.75 -9.22
C GLN A 19 -10.73 1.82 -8.85
N SER A 20 -10.44 2.38 -7.67
CA SER A 20 -9.08 2.56 -7.16
C SER A 20 -8.75 1.58 -6.04
N VAL A 21 -7.50 1.12 -5.99
CA VAL A 21 -7.00 0.24 -4.91
C VAL A 21 -6.41 1.09 -3.79
N TRP A 22 -6.83 0.82 -2.56
CA TRP A 22 -6.35 1.49 -1.34
C TRP A 22 -5.69 0.47 -0.41
N LEU A 23 -4.61 0.88 0.27
CA LEU A 23 -3.93 0.06 1.26
C LEU A 23 -4.52 0.30 2.65
N ASP A 24 -5.15 -0.73 3.23
CA ASP A 24 -5.68 -0.67 4.61
C ASP A 24 -4.63 -1.06 5.65
N TYR A 25 -3.48 -0.38 5.59
CA TYR A 25 -2.35 -0.60 6.46
C TYR A 25 -1.38 0.58 6.37
N ILE A 26 -0.85 1.01 7.52
CA ILE A 26 0.21 2.01 7.55
C ILE A 26 1.11 1.76 8.76
N ARG A 27 2.42 1.95 8.57
CA ARG A 27 3.43 1.97 9.64
C ARG A 27 4.53 2.98 9.28
N ARG A 28 5.31 3.40 10.27
CA ARG A 28 6.40 4.36 10.07
C ARG A 28 7.40 3.91 9.01
N SER A 29 7.85 2.65 9.06
CA SER A 29 8.85 2.14 8.12
C SER A 29 8.38 2.09 6.66
N LEU A 30 7.07 1.99 6.40
CA LEU A 30 6.49 2.11 5.06
C LEU A 30 6.76 3.48 4.44
N ILE A 31 6.78 4.53 5.28
CA ILE A 31 7.07 5.91 4.87
C ILE A 31 8.59 6.13 4.81
N THR A 32 9.31 5.82 5.90
CA THR A 32 10.74 6.15 6.02
C THR A 32 11.62 5.35 5.06
N SER A 33 11.23 4.13 4.68
CA SER A 33 11.93 3.33 3.66
C SER A 33 11.65 3.79 2.22
N GLY A 34 10.65 4.65 2.00
CA GLY A 34 10.17 5.01 0.67
C GLY A 34 9.30 3.95 -0.02
N GLU A 35 8.99 2.83 0.65
CA GLU A 35 8.15 1.76 0.09
C GLU A 35 6.76 2.28 -0.31
N LEU A 36 6.14 3.12 0.52
CA LEU A 36 4.83 3.72 0.21
C LEU A 36 4.89 4.56 -1.07
N GLN A 37 5.95 5.37 -1.23
CA GLN A 37 6.14 6.18 -2.43
C GLN A 37 6.32 5.30 -3.68
N ARG A 38 7.07 4.20 -3.56
CA ARG A 38 7.27 3.23 -4.64
C ARG A 38 5.94 2.63 -5.09
N MET A 39 5.08 2.22 -4.14
CA MET A 39 3.76 1.64 -4.45
C MET A 39 2.87 2.62 -5.21
N VAL A 40 2.84 3.89 -4.78
CA VAL A 40 2.08 4.96 -5.47
C VAL A 40 2.65 5.19 -6.88
N ASN A 41 3.97 5.35 -7.01
CA ASN A 41 4.63 5.61 -8.31
C ASN A 41 4.41 4.47 -9.31
N ASN A 42 4.34 3.24 -8.82
CA ASN A 42 4.08 2.07 -9.64
C ASN A 42 2.59 1.88 -9.97
N GLY A 43 1.68 2.70 -9.45
CA GLY A 43 0.23 2.51 -9.62
C GLY A 43 -0.30 1.25 -8.94
N GLU A 44 0.41 0.77 -7.90
CA GLU A 44 -0.01 -0.39 -7.10
C GLU A 44 -1.17 0.01 -6.18
N ILE A 45 -1.14 1.24 -5.65
CA ILE A 45 -2.18 1.82 -4.78
C ILE A 45 -2.39 3.30 -5.09
N TRP A 46 -3.55 3.82 -4.72
CA TRP A 46 -3.96 5.21 -4.93
C TRP A 46 -4.25 5.97 -3.63
N GLY A 47 -4.15 5.28 -2.50
CA GLY A 47 -4.41 5.85 -1.19
C GLY A 47 -4.12 4.84 -0.08
N VAL A 48 -4.16 5.33 1.14
CA VAL A 48 -4.05 4.53 2.36
C VAL A 48 -5.21 4.87 3.28
N THR A 49 -5.64 3.88 4.07
CA THR A 49 -6.55 4.11 5.19
C THR A 49 -5.86 3.80 6.50
N SER A 50 -6.29 4.51 7.54
CA SER A 50 -5.92 4.23 8.91
C SER A 50 -7.16 4.19 9.78
N ASN A 51 -7.16 3.31 10.77
CA ASN A 51 -8.17 3.24 11.82
C ASN A 51 -7.46 3.03 13.18
N PRO A 52 -8.17 3.19 14.32
CA PRO A 52 -7.54 3.06 15.64
C PRO A 52 -6.78 1.74 15.85
N SER A 53 -7.31 0.62 15.37
CA SER A 53 -6.64 -0.68 15.49
C SER A 53 -5.36 -0.79 14.65
N ILE A 54 -5.35 -0.18 13.45
CA ILE A 54 -4.14 -0.10 12.61
C ILE A 54 -3.07 0.75 13.29
N PHE A 55 -3.44 1.90 13.86
CA PHE A 55 -2.51 2.74 14.60
C PHE A 55 -1.93 2.02 15.82
N GLN A 56 -2.77 1.34 16.59
CA GLN A 56 -2.30 0.58 17.76
C GLN A 56 -1.28 -0.50 17.35
N LYS A 57 -1.55 -1.24 16.26
CA LYS A 57 -0.61 -2.24 15.73
C LYS A 57 0.69 -1.62 15.22
N ALA A 58 0.60 -0.47 14.55
CA ALA A 58 1.76 0.24 14.05
C ALA A 58 2.68 0.73 15.19
N ILE A 59 2.10 1.17 16.30
CA ILE A 59 2.84 1.61 17.50
C ILE A 59 3.46 0.39 18.21
N ALA A 60 2.65 -0.63 18.50
CA ALA A 60 3.11 -1.81 19.24
C ALA A 60 4.17 -2.64 18.49
N GLY A 61 4.10 -2.65 17.14
CA GLY A 61 5.06 -3.31 16.28
C GLY A 61 6.25 -2.45 15.85
N SER A 62 6.35 -1.20 16.33
CA SER A 62 7.51 -0.34 16.06
C SER A 62 8.66 -0.75 16.98
N THR A 63 9.60 -1.54 16.47
CA THR A 63 10.88 -1.86 17.15
C THR A 63 12.03 -0.93 16.74
N GLU A 64 11.71 0.17 16.06
CA GLU A 64 12.62 1.32 15.87
C GLU A 64 12.48 2.34 16.99
#